data_AF-A0A1F2YFX6-F1
#
_entry.id   AF-A0A1F2YFX6-F1
#
_cell.length_a   1.000
_cell.length_b   1.000
_cell.length_c   1.000
_cell.angle_alpha   90.00
_cell.angle_beta   90.00
_cell.angle_gamma   90.00
#
_symmetry.space_group_name_H-M   'P 1'
#
loop_
_entity.id
_entity.type
_entity.pdbx_description
1 polymer ?
#
loop_
_entity_poly.entity_id
_entity_poly.type
_entity_poly.pdbx_seq_one_letter_code
_entity_poly.pdbx_strand_id
1 'polypeptide(L)'
;MAHSMNPRVDKSERALIQTLRSMGSAVGTALIATVLGFAALFISPVPMVGDFGKMLSIGVIVSFFMSMLVLTTILFIRDRFFPKSAPMAGKTLTRRWTLPGKAKANPGVLDRVLQINTKIALRLRFFILVGAVVLTMAGLWADRQIGVQTDVEQFMPRNTPALEQIHVLRRVVGSTDQVSLLVTGNNVLAPTSLRWMDATTEGVKQQFPQIVTDSQSITSVMRMANNDEVYSTAGGREFHYWITGVGAKNADSR
;
A
#
# COMPACT_ATOMS: atom_id res chain seq x y z
N MET A 1 -2.66 -47.48 -41.62
CA MET A 1 -3.74 -46.46 -41.50
C MET A 1 -3.07 -45.09 -41.43
N ALA A 2 -2.83 -44.47 -42.58
CA ALA A 2 -2.10 -43.21 -42.68
C ALA A 2 -3.09 -42.05 -42.51
N HIS A 3 -3.11 -41.45 -41.32
CA HIS A 3 -3.88 -40.23 -41.06
C HIS A 3 -3.15 -39.05 -41.72
N SER A 4 -3.64 -38.58 -42.86
CA SER A 4 -3.11 -37.41 -43.56
C SER A 4 -3.35 -36.15 -42.72
N MET A 5 -2.37 -35.80 -41.88
CA MET A 5 -2.35 -34.55 -41.11
C MET A 5 -2.23 -33.36 -42.08
N ASN A 6 -3.14 -32.38 -41.96
CA ASN A 6 -3.18 -31.22 -42.84
C ASN A 6 -1.97 -30.30 -42.59
N PRO A 7 -1.05 -30.10 -43.56
CA PRO A 7 0.21 -29.38 -43.37
C PRO A 7 0.04 -27.89 -43.00
N ARG A 8 -1.17 -27.32 -43.15
CA ARG A 8 -1.48 -25.95 -42.72
C ARG A 8 -1.64 -25.84 -41.20
N VAL A 9 -2.23 -26.85 -40.56
CA VAL A 9 -2.46 -26.86 -39.10
C VAL A 9 -1.13 -26.95 -38.36
N ASP A 10 -0.24 -27.84 -38.80
CA ASP A 10 1.10 -28.01 -38.24
C ASP A 10 1.95 -26.73 -38.35
N LYS A 11 1.73 -25.89 -39.38
CA LYS A 11 2.48 -24.64 -39.57
C LYS A 11 1.97 -23.52 -38.67
N SER A 12 0.65 -23.39 -38.50
CA SER A 12 0.04 -22.45 -37.56
C SER A 12 0.41 -22.81 -36.11
N GLU A 13 0.37 -24.09 -35.76
CA GLU A 13 0.73 -24.57 -34.42
C GLU A 13 2.20 -24.30 -34.08
N ARG A 14 3.13 -24.59 -34.99
CA ARG A 14 4.55 -24.28 -34.79
C ARG A 14 4.81 -22.78 -34.65
N ALA A 15 4.10 -21.94 -35.41
CA ALA A 15 4.21 -20.48 -35.32
C ALA A 15 3.64 -19.95 -33.98
N LEU A 16 2.54 -20.53 -33.50
CA LEU A 16 1.96 -20.25 -32.19
C LEU A 16 2.94 -20.59 -31.07
N ILE A 17 3.50 -21.81 -31.08
CA ILE A 17 4.46 -22.27 -30.08
C ILE A 17 5.71 -21.37 -30.07
N GLN A 18 6.22 -20.99 -31.25
CA GLN A 18 7.39 -20.12 -31.33
C GLN A 18 7.11 -18.70 -30.83
N THR A 19 5.91 -18.18 -31.07
CA THR A 19 5.48 -16.87 -30.57
C THR A 19 5.28 -16.91 -29.05
N LEU A 20 4.60 -17.94 -28.53
CA LEU A 20 4.42 -18.15 -27.09
C LEU A 20 5.76 -18.34 -26.37
N ARG A 21 6.72 -19.06 -26.96
CA ARG A 21 8.03 -19.30 -26.34
C ARG A 21 8.88 -18.04 -26.28
N SER A 22 8.84 -17.21 -27.33
CA SER A 22 9.61 -15.97 -27.39
C SER A 22 8.99 -14.84 -26.55
N MET A 23 7.66 -14.69 -26.60
CA MET A 23 6.97 -13.68 -25.77
C MET A 23 6.83 -14.14 -24.32
N GLY A 24 6.57 -15.42 -24.08
CA GLY A 24 6.36 -15.96 -22.73
C GLY A 24 7.59 -15.84 -21.85
N SER A 25 8.81 -15.98 -22.39
CA SER A 25 10.03 -15.75 -21.62
C SER A 25 10.21 -14.28 -21.25
N ALA A 26 9.99 -13.36 -22.20
CA ALA A 26 10.07 -11.92 -21.95
C ALA A 26 9.01 -11.46 -20.93
N VAL A 27 7.74 -11.82 -21.13
CA VAL A 27 6.65 -11.45 -20.23
C VAL A 27 6.80 -12.14 -18.86
N GLY A 28 7.31 -13.38 -18.83
CA GLY A 28 7.62 -14.09 -17.59
C GLY A 28 8.68 -13.38 -16.74
N THR A 29 9.74 -12.82 -17.36
CA THR A 29 10.72 -12.02 -16.61
C THR A 29 10.10 -10.74 -16.05
N ALA A 30 9.22 -10.07 -16.80
CA ALA A 30 8.49 -8.91 -16.32
C ALA A 30 7.53 -9.26 -15.17
N LEU A 31 6.87 -10.42 -15.24
CA LEU A 31 6.03 -10.95 -14.16
C LEU A 31 6.84 -11.11 -12.87
N ILE A 32 8.00 -11.77 -12.94
CA ILE A 32 8.88 -11.98 -11.77
C ILE A 32 9.30 -10.63 -11.18
N ALA A 33 9.73 -9.68 -12.01
CA ALA A 33 10.11 -8.34 -11.55
C ALA A 33 8.94 -7.62 -10.87
N THR A 34 7.72 -7.76 -11.40
CA THR A 34 6.51 -7.14 -10.84
C THR A 34 6.13 -7.76 -9.49
N VAL A 35 6.17 -9.09 -9.38
CA VAL A 35 5.91 -9.80 -8.11
C VAL A 35 6.95 -9.42 -7.06
N LEU A 36 8.23 -9.30 -7.43
CA LEU A 36 9.27 -8.80 -6.53
C LEU A 36 9.03 -7.35 -6.09
N GLY A 37 8.56 -6.50 -7.01
CA GLY A 37 8.15 -5.13 -6.69
C GLY A 37 7.01 -5.08 -5.67
N PHE A 38 6.00 -5.95 -5.81
CA PHE A 38 4.91 -6.05 -4.83
C PHE A 38 5.34 -6.72 -3.51
N ALA A 39 6.30 -7.63 -3.54
CA ALA A 39 6.85 -8.23 -2.33
C ALA A 39 7.49 -7.20 -1.39
N ALA A 40 7.97 -6.07 -1.92
CA ALA A 40 8.47 -4.97 -1.10
C ALA A 40 7.40 -4.40 -0.15
N LEU A 41 6.11 -4.51 -0.49
CA LEU A 41 5.01 -4.05 0.38
C LEU A 41 4.85 -4.92 1.63
N PHE A 42 5.38 -6.15 1.66
CA PHE A 42 5.24 -7.05 2.81
C PHE A 42 6.04 -6.59 4.03
N ILE A 43 7.04 -5.73 3.82
CA ILE A 43 7.86 -5.14 4.89
C ILE A 43 7.11 -4.02 5.61
N SER A 44 5.97 -3.56 5.08
CA SER A 44 5.22 -2.46 5.68
C SER A 44 4.69 -2.82 7.09
N PRO A 45 4.87 -1.95 8.10
CA PRO A 45 4.29 -2.13 9.43
C PRO A 45 2.76 -1.96 9.45
N VAL A 46 2.18 -1.42 8.37
CA VAL A 46 0.73 -1.25 8.24
C VAL A 46 0.14 -2.51 7.58
N PRO A 47 -0.62 -3.35 8.30
CA PRO A 47 -1.09 -4.65 7.80
C PRO A 47 -1.93 -4.52 6.52
N MET A 48 -2.71 -3.44 6.40
CA MET A 48 -3.52 -3.15 5.22
C MET A 48 -2.68 -3.04 3.93
N VAL A 49 -1.47 -2.50 4.01
CA VAL A 49 -0.55 -2.37 2.86
C VAL A 49 0.05 -3.71 2.48
N GLY A 50 0.42 -4.53 3.47
CA GLY A 50 0.92 -5.88 3.23
C GLY A 50 -0.12 -6.77 2.55
N ASP A 51 -1.37 -6.73 3.02
CA ASP A 51 -2.47 -7.50 2.44
C ASP A 51 -2.82 -7.07 1.01
N PHE A 52 -2.75 -5.76 0.74
CA PHE A 52 -2.87 -5.23 -0.61
C PHE A 52 -1.78 -5.77 -1.55
N GLY A 53 -0.52 -5.81 -1.10
CA GLY A 53 0.58 -6.40 -1.85
C GLY A 53 0.37 -7.89 -2.17
N LYS A 54 -0.23 -8.65 -1.25
CA LYS A 54 -0.52 -10.09 -1.45
C LYS A 54 -1.56 -10.26 -2.54
N MET A 55 -2.64 -9.48 -2.50
CA MET A 55 -3.69 -9.51 -3.53
C MET A 55 -3.15 -9.16 -4.92
N LEU A 56 -2.30 -8.12 -5.03
CA LEU A 56 -1.68 -7.74 -6.30
C LEU A 56 -0.77 -8.83 -6.86
N SER A 57 0.03 -9.46 -6.00
CA SER A 57 0.95 -10.54 -6.39
C SER A 57 0.19 -11.75 -6.94
N ILE A 58 -0.87 -12.19 -6.25
CA ILE A 58 -1.73 -13.29 -6.73
C ILE A 58 -2.43 -12.89 -8.02
N GLY A 59 -3.00 -11.68 -8.07
CA GLY A 59 -3.72 -11.17 -9.23
C GLY A 59 -2.88 -11.13 -10.50
N VAL A 60 -1.62 -10.70 -10.41
CA VAL A 60 -0.75 -10.60 -11.59
C VAL A 60 -0.29 -11.97 -12.10
N ILE A 61 -0.06 -12.94 -11.19
CA ILE A 61 0.26 -14.33 -11.56
C ILE A 61 -0.93 -14.97 -12.27
N VAL A 62 -2.13 -14.87 -11.68
CA VAL A 62 -3.37 -15.39 -12.29
C VAL A 62 -3.62 -14.72 -13.64
N SER A 63 -3.44 -13.40 -13.72
CA SER A 63 -3.59 -12.63 -14.95
C SER A 63 -2.62 -13.10 -16.04
N PHE A 64 -1.37 -13.42 -15.71
CA PHE A 64 -0.40 -13.94 -16.68
C PHE A 64 -0.84 -15.26 -17.30
N PHE A 65 -1.22 -16.25 -16.48
CA PHE A 65 -1.71 -17.54 -16.99
C PHE A 65 -3.00 -17.37 -17.78
N MET A 66 -3.93 -16.56 -17.27
CA MET A 66 -5.21 -16.34 -17.95
C MET A 66 -5.01 -15.62 -19.28
N SER A 67 -4.11 -14.63 -19.34
CA SER A 67 -3.73 -13.96 -20.58
C SER A 67 -3.10 -14.92 -21.59
N MET A 68 -2.22 -15.82 -21.16
CA MET A 68 -1.58 -16.81 -22.05
C MET A 68 -2.59 -17.82 -22.62
N LEU A 69 -3.53 -18.29 -21.79
CA LEU A 69 -4.62 -19.17 -22.21
C LEU A 69 -5.60 -18.46 -23.15
N VAL A 70 -6.06 -17.26 -22.78
CA VAL A 70 -6.97 -16.45 -23.57
C VAL A 70 -6.35 -16.07 -24.91
N LEU A 71 -5.06 -15.69 -24.94
CA LEU A 71 -4.33 -15.38 -26.16
C LEU A 71 -4.29 -16.57 -27.12
N THR A 72 -3.94 -17.76 -26.61
CA THR A 72 -3.89 -18.99 -27.42
C THR A 72 -5.27 -19.35 -27.95
N THR A 73 -6.30 -19.21 -27.11
CA THR A 73 -7.70 -19.50 -27.46
C THR A 73 -8.24 -18.54 -28.52
N ILE A 74 -8.06 -17.23 -28.31
CA ILE A 74 -8.47 -16.19 -29.26
C ILE A 74 -7.76 -16.37 -30.59
N LEU A 75 -6.46 -16.67 -30.59
CA LEU A 75 -5.68 -16.79 -31.81
C LEU A 75 -6.06 -18.05 -32.60
N PHE A 76 -6.35 -19.16 -31.93
CA PHE A 76 -6.86 -20.38 -32.56
C PHE A 76 -8.26 -20.18 -33.16
N ILE A 77 -9.18 -19.55 -32.41
CA ILE A 77 -10.52 -19.19 -32.90
C ILE A 77 -10.41 -18.28 -34.11
N ARG A 78 -9.60 -17.22 -34.03
CA ARG A 78 -9.40 -16.29 -35.15
C ARG A 78 -8.86 -17.00 -36.40
N ASP A 79 -7.86 -17.87 -36.25
CA ASP A 79 -7.29 -18.60 -37.40
C ASP A 79 -8.32 -19.56 -38.05
N ARG A 80 -9.23 -20.12 -37.24
CA ARG A 80 -10.30 -21.01 -37.70
C ARG A 80 -11.49 -20.30 -38.35
N PHE A 81 -11.92 -19.15 -37.81
CA PHE A 81 -13.09 -18.40 -38.31
C PHE A 81 -12.74 -17.37 -39.38
N PHE A 82 -11.50 -16.90 -39.44
CA PHE A 82 -10.99 -16.02 -40.50
C PHE A 82 -9.81 -16.69 -41.23
N PRO A 83 -10.02 -17.85 -41.89
CA PRO A 83 -9.02 -18.38 -42.80
C PRO A 83 -8.73 -17.31 -43.84
N LYS A 84 -7.46 -16.93 -43.98
CA LYS A 84 -7.03 -15.86 -44.90
C LYS A 84 -7.44 -16.20 -46.34
N SER A 85 -8.59 -15.69 -46.78
CA SER A 85 -8.92 -15.55 -48.20
C SER A 85 -8.19 -14.34 -48.75
N ALA A 86 -6.88 -14.49 -48.97
CA ALA A 86 -6.12 -13.82 -50.02
C ALA A 86 -4.66 -14.27 -49.92
N PRO A 87 -4.09 -14.91 -50.95
CA PRO A 87 -2.66 -14.89 -51.11
C PRO A 87 -2.29 -13.43 -51.41
N MET A 88 -1.56 -12.77 -50.50
CA MET A 88 -0.66 -11.72 -50.97
C MET A 88 0.40 -12.43 -51.82
N ALA A 89 0.09 -12.60 -53.10
CA ALA A 89 1.05 -12.87 -54.15
C ALA A 89 1.97 -11.65 -54.23
N GLY A 90 3.03 -11.69 -53.43
CA GLY A 90 4.04 -10.64 -53.34
C GLY A 90 5.36 -11.25 -52.92
N LYS A 91 5.99 -11.97 -53.88
CA LYS A 91 7.41 -12.39 -53.90
C LYS A 91 7.96 -13.01 -52.62
N THR A 92 8.08 -14.34 -52.63
CA THR A 92 9.24 -15.12 -52.14
C THR A 92 10.26 -14.32 -51.31
N LEU A 93 9.97 -14.17 -50.01
CA LEU A 93 10.93 -13.73 -49.01
C LEU A 93 11.59 -14.97 -48.37
N THR A 94 12.49 -15.60 -49.11
CA THR A 94 13.67 -16.25 -48.51
C THR A 94 14.59 -15.15 -47.96
N ARG A 95 14.10 -14.36 -46.99
CA ARG A 95 14.94 -13.40 -46.28
C ARG A 95 15.46 -14.07 -45.02
N ARG A 96 16.61 -14.73 -45.21
CA ARG A 96 17.52 -15.14 -44.15
C ARG A 96 17.69 -13.95 -43.19
N TRP A 97 17.32 -14.14 -41.93
CA TRP A 97 17.50 -13.16 -40.85
C TRP A 97 18.96 -12.73 -40.83
N THR A 98 19.21 -11.59 -41.43
CA THR A 98 20.49 -10.88 -41.43
C THR A 98 20.20 -9.54 -40.77
N LEU A 99 21.10 -9.16 -39.87
CA LEU A 99 21.11 -8.00 -38.97
C LEU A 99 20.19 -6.82 -39.38
N PRO A 100 19.51 -6.17 -38.41
CA PRO A 100 18.61 -5.05 -38.68
C PRO A 100 19.43 -3.83 -39.08
N GLY A 101 19.74 -3.75 -40.36
CA GLY A 101 20.51 -2.68 -40.96
C GLY A 101 20.18 -2.62 -42.44
N LYS A 102 19.30 -1.68 -42.79
CA LYS A 102 18.99 -1.24 -44.17
C LYS A 102 18.01 -2.11 -44.96
N ALA A 103 16.74 -2.07 -44.55
CA ALA A 103 15.65 -2.23 -45.51
C ALA A 103 15.22 -0.83 -45.99
N LYS A 104 15.70 -0.41 -47.16
CA LYS A 104 15.12 0.73 -47.90
C LYS A 104 13.74 0.32 -48.41
N ALA A 105 12.72 0.48 -47.58
CA ALA A 105 11.34 0.67 -48.03
C ALA A 105 11.04 2.17 -47.85
N ASN A 106 10.27 2.79 -48.75
CA ASN A 106 9.96 4.23 -48.67
C ASN A 106 9.51 4.59 -47.25
N PRO A 107 10.19 5.52 -46.55
CA PRO A 107 9.92 5.75 -45.15
C PRO A 107 8.53 6.35 -45.03
N GLY A 108 7.60 5.56 -44.48
CA GLY A 108 6.33 6.09 -43.99
C GLY A 108 6.59 7.22 -42.99
N VAL A 109 5.61 8.09 -42.78
CA VAL A 109 5.73 9.26 -41.89
C VAL A 109 6.26 8.84 -40.50
N LEU A 110 5.84 7.67 -40.02
CA LEU A 110 6.29 7.08 -38.76
C LEU A 110 7.78 6.71 -38.75
N ASP A 111 8.31 6.14 -39.84
CA ASP A 111 9.74 5.80 -39.96
C ASP A 111 10.59 7.07 -40.00
N ARG A 112 10.09 8.13 -40.64
CA ARG A 112 10.75 9.44 -40.64
C ARG A 112 10.80 10.05 -39.23
N VAL A 113 9.69 10.01 -38.49
CA VAL A 113 9.63 10.50 -37.10
C VAL A 113 10.53 9.68 -36.18
N LEU A 114 10.51 8.35 -36.29
CA LEU A 114 11.37 7.45 -35.52
C LEU A 114 12.86 7.70 -35.79
N GLN A 115 13.23 7.91 -37.06
CA GLN A 115 14.62 8.20 -37.43
C GLN A 115 15.07 9.58 -36.92
N ILE A 116 14.20 10.59 -36.97
CA ILE A 116 14.50 11.91 -36.41
C ILE A 116 14.69 11.81 -34.90
N ASN A 117 13.75 11.17 -34.20
CA ASN A 117 13.79 11.02 -32.75
C ASN A 117 15.05 10.26 -32.31
N THR A 118 15.41 9.18 -33.01
CA THR A 118 16.64 8.41 -32.74
C THR A 118 17.90 9.25 -32.95
N LYS A 119 17.98 10.03 -34.05
CA LYS A 119 19.13 10.91 -34.31
C LYS A 119 19.24 12.04 -33.29
N ILE A 120 18.12 12.64 -32.90
CA ILE A 120 18.05 13.68 -31.87
C ILE A 120 18.47 13.11 -30.51
N ALA A 121 17.92 11.96 -30.11
CA ALA A 121 18.26 11.28 -28.86
C ALA A 121 19.76 10.96 -28.76
N LEU A 122 20.37 10.48 -29.85
CA LEU A 122 21.80 10.20 -29.89
C LEU A 122 22.67 11.46 -29.89
N ARG A 123 22.24 12.53 -30.58
CA ARG A 123 22.97 13.80 -30.62
C ARG A 123 22.90 14.55 -29.29
N LEU A 124 21.76 14.51 -28.60
CA LEU A 124 21.53 15.19 -27.32
C LEU A 124 21.70 14.27 -26.10
N ARG A 125 22.32 13.09 -26.23
CA ARG A 125 22.43 12.09 -25.16
C ARG A 125 22.90 12.66 -23.81
N PHE A 126 23.87 13.57 -23.83
CA PHE A 126 24.39 14.21 -22.61
C PHE A 126 23.38 15.18 -22.00
N PHE A 127 22.71 16.00 -22.81
CA PHE A 127 21.68 16.93 -22.34
C PHE A 127 20.46 16.18 -21.79
N ILE A 128 20.05 15.07 -22.42
CA ILE A 128 18.92 14.25 -21.95
C ILE A 128 19.27 13.60 -20.61
N LEU A 129 20.49 13.05 -20.45
CA LEU A 129 20.93 12.47 -19.19
C LEU A 129 21.02 13.53 -18.08
N VAL A 130 21.62 14.68 -18.36
CA VAL A 130 21.71 15.79 -17.39
C VAL A 130 20.32 16.28 -17.01
N GLY A 131 19.43 16.49 -17.99
CA GLY A 131 18.06 16.89 -17.76
C GLY A 131 17.29 15.89 -16.90
N ALA A 132 17.43 14.59 -17.17
CA ALA A 132 16.81 13.53 -16.36
C ALA A 132 17.32 13.55 -14.92
N VAL A 133 18.64 13.66 -14.72
CA VAL A 133 19.25 13.71 -13.39
C VAL A 133 18.81 14.97 -12.62
N VAL A 134 18.78 16.13 -13.27
CA VAL A 134 18.29 17.38 -12.67
C VAL A 134 16.83 17.26 -12.28
N LEU A 135 15.99 16.68 -13.15
CA LEU A 135 14.57 16.48 -12.89
C LEU A 135 14.34 15.52 -11.71
N THR A 136 15.12 14.43 -11.63
CA THR A 136 15.08 13.51 -10.48
C THR A 136 15.49 14.21 -9.20
N MET A 137 16.57 14.99 -9.20
CA MET A 137 17.00 15.74 -8.02
C MET A 137 15.97 16.79 -7.59
N ALA A 138 15.36 17.51 -8.54
CA ALA A 138 14.32 18.47 -8.26
C ALA A 138 13.06 17.80 -7.68
N GLY A 139 12.68 16.63 -8.20
CA GLY A 139 11.57 15.83 -7.66
C GLY A 139 11.81 15.38 -6.22
N LEU A 140 13.01 14.86 -5.93
CA LEU A 140 13.39 14.46 -4.57
C LEU A 140 13.45 15.67 -3.60
N TRP A 141 13.80 16.85 -4.09
CA TRP A 141 13.78 18.07 -3.28
C TRP A 141 12.36 18.55 -3.00
N ALA A 142 11.47 18.47 -3.98
CA ALA A 142 10.06 18.83 -3.84
C ALA A 142 9.28 17.85 -2.92
N ASP A 143 9.59 16.56 -2.99
CA ASP A 143 8.95 15.53 -2.15
C ASP A 143 9.10 15.81 -0.64
N ARG A 144 10.25 16.37 -0.24
CA ARG A 144 10.50 16.78 1.16
C ARG A 144 9.58 17.90 1.66
N GLN A 145 8.91 18.63 0.77
CA GLN A 145 8.01 19.73 1.14
C GLN A 145 6.56 19.27 1.29
N ILE A 146 6.24 18.02 0.94
CA ILE A 146 4.90 17.47 1.05
C ILE A 146 4.69 16.96 2.48
N GLY A 147 3.84 17.65 3.25
CA GLY A 147 3.46 17.19 4.58
C GLY A 147 2.63 15.91 4.52
N VAL A 148 2.91 14.96 5.41
CA VAL A 148 2.13 13.72 5.55
C VAL A 148 0.81 14.06 6.23
N GLN A 149 -0.31 13.91 5.52
CA GLN A 149 -1.65 14.06 6.09
C GLN A 149 -2.10 12.71 6.64
N THR A 150 -2.00 12.52 7.96
CA THR A 150 -2.50 11.32 8.67
C THR A 150 -3.89 11.54 9.29
N ASP A 151 -4.53 12.68 9.03
CA ASP A 151 -5.81 13.00 9.63
C ASP A 151 -6.96 12.26 8.92
N VAL A 152 -7.57 11.32 9.65
CA VAL A 152 -8.66 10.47 9.16
C VAL A 152 -9.89 11.32 8.81
N GLU A 153 -10.07 12.48 9.45
CA GLU A 153 -11.18 13.40 9.21
C GLU A 153 -11.11 14.02 7.80
N GLN A 154 -9.92 14.19 7.25
CA GLN A 154 -9.74 14.74 5.92
C GLN A 154 -10.17 13.78 4.80
N PHE A 155 -10.23 12.48 5.11
CA PHE A 155 -10.76 11.45 4.20
C PHE A 155 -12.29 11.34 4.28
N MET A 156 -12.95 12.02 5.23
CA MET A 156 -14.41 12.04 5.33
C MET A 156 -15.03 13.08 4.39
N PRO A 157 -16.20 12.81 3.79
CA PRO A 157 -16.93 13.81 3.00
C PRO A 157 -17.33 14.98 3.90
N ARG A 158 -16.91 16.19 3.53
CA ARG A 158 -17.04 17.43 4.34
C ARG A 158 -18.47 17.87 4.67
N ASN A 159 -19.49 17.16 4.17
CA ASN A 159 -20.90 17.57 4.20
C ASN A 159 -21.79 16.59 4.97
N THR A 160 -21.22 15.76 5.86
CA THR A 160 -22.02 14.82 6.66
C THR A 160 -22.47 15.48 7.97
N PRO A 161 -23.72 15.26 8.42
CA PRO A 161 -24.21 15.81 9.70
C PRO A 161 -23.39 15.29 10.91
N ALA A 162 -22.66 14.18 10.75
CA ALA A 162 -21.75 13.64 11.75
C ALA A 162 -20.52 14.55 12.02
N LEU A 163 -19.96 15.21 11.00
CA LEU A 163 -18.82 16.11 11.18
C LEU A 163 -19.22 17.37 11.97
N GLU A 164 -20.38 17.96 11.66
CA GLU A 164 -20.86 19.15 12.36
C GLU A 164 -21.09 18.88 13.86
N GLN A 165 -21.61 17.69 14.20
CA GLN A 165 -21.79 17.23 15.57
C GLN A 165 -20.46 17.05 16.32
N ILE A 166 -19.42 16.55 15.66
CA ILE A 166 -18.07 16.43 16.24
C ILE A 166 -17.48 17.82 16.54
N HIS A 167 -17.63 18.78 15.62
CA HIS A 167 -17.15 20.16 15.85
C HIS A 167 -17.93 20.88 16.96
N VAL A 168 -19.23 20.63 17.10
CA VAL A 168 -20.04 21.18 18.19
C VAL A 168 -19.62 20.55 19.53
N LEU A 169 -19.45 19.23 19.58
CA LEU A 169 -18.99 18.54 20.79
C LEU A 169 -17.59 19.01 21.21
N ARG A 170 -16.67 19.21 20.27
CA ARG A 170 -15.31 19.72 20.53
C ARG A 170 -15.32 21.16 21.09
N ARG A 171 -16.24 22.01 20.64
CA ARG A 171 -16.39 23.38 21.19
C ARG A 171 -16.95 23.40 22.61
N VAL A 172 -17.76 22.40 22.98
CA VAL A 172 -18.33 22.27 24.33
C VAL A 172 -17.36 21.58 25.29
N VAL A 173 -16.64 20.55 24.83
CA VAL A 173 -15.75 19.70 25.65
C VAL A 173 -14.29 20.19 25.65
N GLY A 174 -13.89 21.08 24.74
CA GLY A 174 -12.57 21.72 24.70
C GLY A 174 -11.47 20.87 24.03
N SER A 175 -11.49 19.54 24.18
CA SER A 175 -10.65 18.59 23.43
C SER A 175 -11.46 17.36 23.02
N THR A 176 -11.12 16.76 21.89
CA THR A 176 -11.65 15.44 21.46
C THR A 176 -10.58 14.36 21.51
N ASP A 177 -9.31 14.75 21.54
CA ASP A 177 -8.19 13.81 21.67
C ASP A 177 -7.85 13.63 23.15
N GLN A 178 -8.02 12.41 23.64
CA GLN A 178 -7.66 12.01 24.99
C GLN A 178 -6.50 11.02 24.93
N VAL A 179 -5.40 11.34 25.61
CA VAL A 179 -4.29 10.41 25.81
C VAL A 179 -4.45 9.75 27.17
N SER A 180 -4.60 8.43 27.19
CA SER A 180 -4.66 7.65 28.43
C SER A 180 -3.26 7.15 28.80
N LEU A 181 -2.79 7.49 30.00
CA LEU A 181 -1.53 7.02 30.55
C LEU A 181 -1.80 5.91 31.57
N LEU A 182 -1.38 4.68 31.26
CA LEU A 182 -1.49 3.55 32.17
C LEU A 182 -0.23 3.44 33.04
N VAL A 183 -0.39 3.58 34.35
CA VAL A 183 0.68 3.43 35.34
C VAL A 183 0.55 2.07 36.03
N THR A 184 1.57 1.23 35.89
CA THR A 184 1.62 -0.12 36.49
C THR A 184 2.69 -0.18 37.57
N GLY A 185 2.36 -0.75 38.73
CA GLY A 185 3.31 -0.94 39.84
C GLY A 185 2.77 -1.87 40.92
N ASN A 186 3.65 -2.33 41.82
CA ASN A 186 3.31 -3.31 42.86
C ASN A 186 2.25 -2.80 43.86
N ASN A 187 2.22 -1.49 44.14
CA ASN A 187 1.18 -0.86 44.96
C ASN A 187 0.92 0.58 44.48
N VAL A 188 -0.06 0.72 43.59
CA VAL A 188 -0.43 2.01 42.97
C VAL A 188 -1.21 2.91 43.93
N LEU A 189 -1.84 2.32 44.97
CA LEU A 189 -2.59 3.04 46.00
C LEU A 189 -1.74 3.46 47.20
N ALA A 190 -0.44 3.17 47.19
CA ALA A 190 0.47 3.63 48.23
C ALA A 190 0.53 5.17 48.26
N PRO A 191 0.62 5.81 49.44
CA PRO A 191 0.67 7.27 49.54
C PRO A 191 1.79 7.92 48.72
N THR A 192 2.92 7.22 48.55
CA THR A 192 4.05 7.66 47.73
C THR A 192 3.72 7.63 46.24
N SER A 193 3.08 6.57 45.75
CA SER A 193 2.61 6.43 44.37
C SER A 193 1.55 7.50 44.05
N LEU A 194 0.62 7.74 44.96
CA LEU A 194 -0.43 8.76 44.80
C LEU A 194 0.17 10.18 44.74
N ARG A 195 1.12 10.53 45.62
CA ARG A 195 1.82 11.83 45.57
C ARG A 195 2.59 12.02 44.26
N TRP A 196 3.26 10.98 43.79
CA TRP A 196 3.99 11.01 42.54
C TRP A 196 3.04 11.19 41.34
N MET A 197 1.91 10.48 41.32
CA MET A 197 0.89 10.62 40.27
C MET A 197 0.32 12.04 40.24
N ASP A 198 0.01 12.62 41.41
CA ASP A 198 -0.54 13.97 41.55
C ASP A 198 0.47 15.03 41.05
N ALA A 199 1.71 14.96 41.53
CA ALA A 199 2.78 15.87 41.12
C ALA A 199 3.11 15.76 39.62
N THR A 200 3.07 14.55 39.06
CA THR A 200 3.30 14.33 37.63
C THR A 200 2.14 14.87 36.79
N THR A 201 0.90 14.66 37.24
CA THR A 201 -0.30 15.16 36.55
C THR A 201 -0.28 16.69 36.49
N GLU A 202 0.03 17.34 37.61
CA GLU A 202 0.13 18.81 37.67
C GLU A 202 1.35 19.32 36.89
N GLY A 203 2.49 18.62 36.96
CA GLY A 203 3.70 18.97 36.21
C GLY A 203 3.52 18.93 34.70
N VAL A 204 2.81 17.92 34.17
CA VAL A 204 2.50 17.82 32.73
C VAL A 204 1.64 18.99 32.27
N LYS A 205 0.65 19.40 33.08
CA LYS A 205 -0.20 20.55 32.79
C LYS A 205 0.59 21.87 32.75
N GLN A 206 1.53 22.05 33.68
CA GLN A 206 2.36 23.26 33.75
C GLN A 206 3.43 23.31 32.65
N GLN A 207 3.98 22.16 32.24
CA GLN A 207 5.06 22.09 31.27
C GLN A 207 4.57 22.21 29.81
N PHE A 208 3.32 21.79 29.53
CA PHE A 208 2.73 21.83 28.18
C PHE A 208 1.36 22.55 28.13
N PRO A 209 1.27 23.81 28.58
CA PRO A 209 0.00 24.53 28.73
C PRO A 209 -0.70 24.80 27.38
N GLN A 210 0.05 24.80 26.27
CA GLN A 210 -0.48 25.01 24.93
C GLN A 210 -1.03 23.74 24.24
N ILE A 211 -0.80 22.55 24.81
CA ILE A 211 -1.19 21.25 24.22
C ILE A 211 -2.17 20.51 25.13
N VAL A 212 -2.01 20.62 26.45
CA VAL A 212 -2.81 19.91 27.44
C VAL A 212 -3.89 20.84 28.01
N THR A 213 -5.14 20.62 27.61
CA THR A 213 -6.29 21.44 28.06
C THR A 213 -6.76 21.05 29.46
N ASP A 214 -6.79 19.74 29.76
CA ASP A 214 -7.08 19.23 31.10
C ASP A 214 -6.35 17.91 31.36
N SER A 215 -6.09 17.61 32.63
CA SER A 215 -5.38 16.40 33.07
C SER A 215 -6.04 15.86 34.33
N GLN A 216 -6.53 14.62 34.26
CA GLN A 216 -7.20 13.94 35.37
C GLN A 216 -6.43 12.68 35.76
N SER A 217 -6.47 12.33 37.04
CA SER A 217 -5.79 11.16 37.61
C SER A 217 -6.67 10.49 38.66
N ILE A 218 -6.29 9.31 39.14
CA ILE A 218 -7.06 8.64 40.20
C ILE A 218 -7.08 9.45 41.51
N THR A 219 -6.06 10.30 41.73
CA THR A 219 -6.01 11.20 42.89
C THR A 219 -7.06 12.31 42.81
N SER A 220 -7.44 12.78 41.62
CA SER A 220 -8.49 13.82 41.50
C SER A 220 -9.87 13.27 41.86
N VAL A 221 -10.20 12.03 41.47
CA VAL A 221 -11.45 11.36 41.86
C VAL A 221 -11.47 11.08 43.36
N MET A 222 -10.34 10.64 43.93
CA MET A 222 -10.23 10.38 45.38
C MET A 222 -10.36 11.68 46.19
N ARG A 223 -9.84 12.79 45.68
CA ARG A 223 -9.98 14.13 46.26
C ARG A 223 -11.45 14.59 46.28
N MET A 224 -12.18 14.37 45.20
CA MET A 224 -13.62 14.67 45.10
C MET A 224 -14.46 13.84 46.07
N ALA A 225 -14.12 12.56 46.26
CA ALA A 225 -14.85 11.68 47.16
C ALA A 225 -14.58 11.97 48.65
N ASN A 226 -13.44 12.59 48.98
CA ASN A 226 -12.93 12.69 50.34
C ASN A 226 -12.68 14.14 50.81
N ASN A 227 -13.42 15.12 50.28
CA ASN A 227 -13.34 16.54 50.65
C ASN A 227 -11.90 17.08 50.71
N ASP A 228 -11.16 16.92 49.62
CA ASP A 228 -9.77 17.39 49.47
C ASP A 228 -8.67 16.65 50.27
N GLU A 229 -9.02 15.67 51.12
CA GLU A 229 -8.05 14.87 51.87
C GLU A 229 -7.61 13.60 51.11
N VAL A 230 -6.48 13.69 50.39
CA VAL A 230 -5.91 12.55 49.63
C VAL A 230 -4.87 11.76 50.45
N TYR A 231 -4.28 12.37 51.47
CA TYR A 231 -3.09 11.86 52.17
C TYR A 231 -3.30 11.75 53.68
N SER A 232 -4.32 11.03 54.13
CA SER A 232 -4.45 10.72 55.57
C SER A 232 -3.34 9.77 56.00
N THR A 233 -2.33 10.30 56.69
CA THR A 233 -1.31 9.52 57.40
C THR A 233 -1.77 9.21 58.82
N ALA A 234 -1.68 7.92 59.15
CA ALA A 234 -1.68 7.32 60.50
C ALA A 234 -3.04 7.25 61.24
N GLY A 235 -3.63 6.06 61.23
CA GLY A 235 -4.66 5.65 62.16
C GLY A 235 -5.56 4.59 61.55
N GLY A 236 -5.35 3.33 61.92
CA GLY A 236 -6.13 2.20 61.46
C GLY A 236 -7.63 2.48 61.52
N ARG A 237 -8.25 2.59 60.34
CA ARG A 237 -9.68 2.32 60.17
C ARG A 237 -9.76 1.39 58.99
N GLU A 238 -10.11 0.15 59.28
CA GLU A 238 -10.39 -0.88 58.29
C GLU A 238 -11.39 -0.30 57.28
N PHE A 239 -10.96 -0.20 56.02
CA PHE A 239 -11.86 0.03 54.91
C PHE A 239 -12.65 -1.26 54.67
N HIS A 240 -13.73 -1.45 55.43
CA HIS A 240 -14.74 -2.46 55.17
C HIS A 240 -15.58 -2.04 53.96
N TYR A 241 -15.19 -2.46 52.76
CA TYR A 241 -16.10 -2.46 51.61
C TYR A 241 -16.77 -3.83 51.49
N TRP A 242 -18.07 -3.86 51.80
CA TRP A 242 -18.97 -4.92 51.35
C TRP A 242 -19.22 -4.74 49.85
N ILE A 243 -18.50 -5.48 49.02
CA ILE A 243 -18.86 -5.64 47.61
C ILE A 243 -19.73 -6.89 47.49
N THR A 244 -21.05 -6.68 47.52
CA THR A 244 -22.06 -7.68 47.20
C THR A 244 -22.20 -7.81 45.68
N GLY A 245 -21.97 -9.01 45.13
CA GLY A 245 -22.22 -9.38 43.73
C GLY A 245 -21.17 -8.82 42.77
N VAL A 246 -20.52 -9.59 41.89
CA VAL A 246 -21.11 -10.53 40.93
C VAL A 246 -20.05 -11.59 40.54
N GLY A 247 -20.42 -12.87 40.72
CA GLY A 247 -20.07 -14.01 39.87
C GLY A 247 -18.61 -14.27 39.48
N ALA A 248 -17.81 -14.87 40.36
CA ALA A 248 -16.66 -15.66 39.94
C ALA A 248 -17.12 -17.10 39.63
N LYS A 249 -17.00 -17.51 38.36
CA LYS A 249 -17.16 -18.89 37.92
C LYS A 249 -15.82 -19.61 38.13
N ASN A 250 -15.87 -20.74 38.84
CA ASN A 250 -14.78 -21.65 39.16
C ASN A 250 -13.69 -21.79 38.09
N ALA A 251 -12.44 -21.74 38.54
CA ALA A 251 -11.35 -22.52 37.97
C ALA A 251 -10.57 -23.12 39.16
N ASP A 252 -10.98 -24.31 39.58
CA ASP A 252 -10.19 -25.15 40.47
C ASP A 252 -9.42 -26.19 39.64
N SER A 253 -8.23 -26.42 40.16
CA SER A 253 -7.18 -27.34 39.79
C SER A 253 -7.60 -28.77 39.39
N ARG A 254 -7.13 -29.18 38.22
CA ARG A 254 -6.33 -30.40 37.97
C ARG A 254 -5.72 -30.37 36.59
#